data_AF-A0A7J9CRB3-F1
#
_entry.id   AF-A0A7J9CRB3-F1
#
_cell.length_a   1.000
_cell.length_b   1.000
_cell.length_c   1.000
_cell.angle_alpha   90.00
_cell.angle_beta   90.00
_cell.angle_gamma   90.00
#
_symmetry.space_group_name_H-M   'P 1'
#
loop_
_entity.id
_entity.type
_entity.pdbx_description
1 polymer ?
#
loop_
_entity_poly.entity_id
_entity_poly.type
_entity_poly.pdbx_seq_one_letter_code
_entity_poly.pdbx_strand_id
1 'polypeptide(L)' 'AVLYCHSQATGNRVFKVSLDGENGDKVTAVAVCHMDTTKWNRNHVSFRVLGIEPGTPGVCHFFPADNFVLVPDP' A
#
# COMPACT_ATOMS: atom_id res chain seq x y z
N ALA A 1 -12.51 -5.78 -20.31
CA ALA A 1 -12.24 -5.77 -18.86
C ALA A 1 -12.22 -4.31 -18.39
N VAL A 2 -12.72 -4.03 -17.18
CA VAL A 2 -12.64 -2.71 -16.55
C VAL A 2 -11.56 -2.79 -15.48
N LEU A 3 -10.49 -2.02 -15.61
CA LEU A 3 -9.43 -1.90 -14.61
C LEU A 3 -9.73 -0.67 -13.74
N TYR A 4 -9.85 -0.86 -12.44
CA TYR A 4 -9.95 0.25 -11.49
C TYR A 4 -8.55 0.67 -11.05
N CYS A 5 -8.14 1.88 -11.42
CA CYS A 5 -6.88 2.46 -11.00
C CYS A 5 -7.05 3.21 -9.69
N HIS A 6 -6.23 2.88 -8.69
CA HIS A 6 -6.05 3.69 -7.49
C HIS A 6 -4.75 4.49 -7.61
N SER A 7 -4.81 5.80 -7.43
CA SER A 7 -3.63 6.67 -7.49
C SER A 7 -3.69 7.71 -6.38
N GLN A 8 -2.55 7.92 -5.72
CA GLN A 8 -2.32 9.01 -4.79
C GLN A 8 -1.19 9.87 -5.35
N ALA A 9 -1.38 11.19 -5.43
CA ALA A 9 -0.48 12.05 -6.21
C ALA A 9 0.94 12.16 -5.61
N THR A 10 1.09 12.07 -4.30
CA THR A 10 2.37 12.36 -3.63
C THR A 10 2.61 11.49 -2.41
N GLY A 11 3.88 11.30 -2.08
CA GLY A 11 4.30 10.66 -0.84
C GLY A 11 4.12 9.15 -0.83
N ASN A 12 4.06 8.48 -1.98
CA ASN A 12 4.03 7.01 -2.00
C ASN A 12 5.44 6.43 -2.13
N ARG A 13 5.65 5.26 -1.55
CA ARG A 13 6.82 4.43 -1.77
C ARG A 13 6.38 3.02 -2.11
N VAL A 14 6.97 2.45 -3.15
CA VAL A 14 6.71 1.08 -3.58
C VAL A 14 7.89 0.21 -3.13
N PHE A 15 7.59 -0.97 -2.60
CA PHE A 15 8.57 -1.92 -2.10
C PHE A 15 8.35 -3.28 -2.73
N LYS A 16 9.45 -3.90 -3.16
CA LYS A 16 9.53 -5.33 -3.40
C LYS A 16 9.86 -6.01 -2.07
N VAL A 17 8.97 -6.87 -1.60
CA VAL A 17 9.07 -7.51 -0.28
C VAL A 17 9.15 -9.02 -0.44
N SER A 18 10.05 -9.66 0.30
CA SER A 18 10.07 -11.13 0.45
C SER A 18 9.24 -11.49 1.68
N LEU A 19 8.23 -12.34 1.51
CA LEU A 19 7.41 -12.85 2.61
C LEU A 19 7.71 -14.33 2.83
N ASP A 20 7.85 -14.73 4.09
CA ASP A 20 8.09 -16.11 4.51
C ASP A 20 6.76 -16.72 4.99
N GLY A 21 6.42 -17.90 4.45
CA GLY A 21 5.31 -18.72 4.92
C GLY A 21 5.73 -19.62 6.08
N GLU A 22 4.77 -20.00 6.93
CA GLU A 22 5.00 -20.95 8.02
C GLU A 22 5.46 -22.33 7.52
N ASN A 23 5.13 -22.66 6.26
CA ASN A 23 5.54 -23.87 5.57
C ASN A 23 6.97 -23.80 4.98
N GLY A 24 7.67 -22.67 5.15
CA GLY A 24 9.02 -22.45 4.62
C GLY A 24 9.05 -21.90 3.19
N ASP A 25 7.91 -21.71 2.55
CA ASP A 25 7.85 -21.08 1.23
C ASP A 25 8.18 -19.59 1.30
N LYS A 26 8.77 -19.07 0.22
CA LYS A 26 9.02 -17.63 0.07
C LYS A 26 8.28 -17.10 -1.15
N VAL A 27 7.57 -16.00 -0.97
CA VAL A 27 6.89 -15.30 -2.06
C VAL A 27 7.41 -13.87 -2.18
N THR A 28 7.54 -13.40 -3.41
CA THR A 28 7.80 -11.99 -3.70
C THR A 28 6.46 -11.26 -3.77
N ALA A 29 6.28 -10.25 -2.94
CA ALA A 29 5.10 -9.40 -2.91
C ALA A 29 5.46 -7.94 -3.22
N VAL A 30 4.46 -7.17 -3.64
CA VAL A 30 4.56 -5.72 -3.80
C VAL A 30 3.78 -5.06 -2.67
N ALA A 31 4.44 -4.14 -1.97
CA ALA A 31 3.80 -3.28 -0.98
C ALA A 31 3.88 -1.82 -1.42
N VAL A 32 2.86 -1.04 -1.09
CA VAL A 32 2.89 0.41 -1.22
C VAL A 32 2.64 1.03 0.15
N CYS A 33 3.47 2.02 0.49
CA CYS A 33 3.27 2.87 1.64
C CYS A 33 2.91 4.28 1.20
N HIS A 34 1.83 4.81 1.75
CA HIS A 34 1.41 6.20 1.65
C HIS A 34 1.99 6.95 2.86
N MET A 35 3.09 7.68 2.63
CA MET A 35 3.88 8.36 3.65
C MET A 35 3.22 9.66 4.14
N ASP A 36 2.34 10.26 3.33
CA ASP A 36 1.55 11.44 3.71
C ASP A 36 0.06 11.13 3.55
N THR A 37 -0.60 10.99 4.69
CA THR A 37 -2.04 10.76 4.79
C THR A 37 -2.78 11.95 5.39
N THR A 38 -2.13 13.11 5.55
CA THR A 38 -2.71 14.31 6.20
C THR A 38 -4.02 14.78 5.56
N LYS A 39 -4.14 14.60 4.23
CA LYS A 39 -5.31 14.99 3.43
C LYS A 39 -6.33 13.86 3.25
N TRP A 40 -6.09 12.68 3.80
CA TRP A 40 -7.06 11.58 3.72
C TRP A 40 -8.27 11.88 4.59
N ASN A 41 -9.43 11.35 4.17
CA ASN A 41 -10.65 11.46 4.97
C ASN A 41 -10.42 10.82 6.34
N ARG A 42 -10.71 11.54 7.44
CA ARG A 42 -10.61 11.02 8.82
C ARG A 42 -11.36 9.69 9.05
N ASN A 43 -12.39 9.42 8.27
CA ASN A 43 -13.16 8.17 8.31
C ASN A 43 -12.63 7.08 7.35
N HIS A 44 -11.46 7.28 6.73
CA HIS A 44 -10.85 6.27 5.87
C HIS A 44 -10.60 4.97 6.66
N VAL A 45 -10.93 3.83 6.06
CA VAL A 45 -10.95 2.53 6.76
C VAL A 45 -9.61 2.16 7.41
N SER A 46 -8.50 2.57 6.80
CA SER A 46 -7.14 2.33 7.32
C SER A 46 -6.94 2.90 8.73
N PHE A 47 -7.51 4.06 9.03
CA PHE A 47 -7.37 4.71 10.33
C PHE A 47 -8.04 3.92 11.44
N ARG A 48 -9.19 3.31 11.14
CA ARG A 48 -9.88 2.40 12.07
C ARG A 48 -9.13 1.09 12.25
N VAL A 49 -8.62 0.49 11.16
CA VAL A 49 -7.91 -0.80 11.20
C VAL A 49 -6.59 -0.70 11.95
N LEU A 50 -5.85 0.39 11.74
CA LEU A 50 -4.52 0.59 12.32
C LEU A 50 -4.56 1.32 13.66
N GLY A 51 -5.66 1.97 14.02
CA GLY A 51 -5.77 2.76 15.25
C GLY A 51 -4.92 4.04 15.21
N ILE A 52 -4.86 4.69 14.04
CA ILE A 52 -4.01 5.87 13.79
C ILE A 52 -4.81 7.02 13.19
N GLU A 53 -4.25 8.23 13.20
CA GLU A 53 -4.88 9.45 12.65
C GLU A 53 -4.24 9.89 11.33
N PRO A 54 -4.92 10.74 10.52
CA PRO A 54 -4.30 11.35 9.35
C PRO A 54 -2.98 12.05 9.67
N GLY A 55 -1.94 11.74 8.90
CA GLY A 55 -0.61 12.33 9.04
C GLY A 55 0.35 11.60 9.97
N THR A 56 -0.10 10.59 10.73
CA THR A 56 0.78 9.86 11.67
C THR A 56 0.32 8.44 11.99
N PRO A 57 1.20 7.43 11.88
CA PRO A 57 2.25 7.23 10.86
C PRO A 57 1.65 6.91 9.46
N GLY A 58 2.50 6.74 8.45
CA GLY A 58 2.06 6.39 7.08
C GLY A 58 1.31 5.05 7.02
N VAL A 59 0.51 4.87 5.97
CA VAL A 59 -0.31 3.66 5.76
C VAL A 59 0.33 2.77 4.69
N CYS A 60 0.65 1.52 5.04
CA CYS A 60 1.19 0.53 4.10
C CYS A 60 0.20 -0.62 3.86
N HIS A 61 0.20 -1.17 2.65
CA HIS A 61 -0.58 -2.36 2.30
C HIS A 61 0.09 -3.18 1.20
N PHE A 62 -0.22 -4.48 1.17
CA PHE A 62 0.21 -5.40 0.13
C PHE A 62 -0.84 -5.50 -0.97
N PHE A 63 -0.38 -5.59 -2.21
CA PHE A 63 -1.27 -5.85 -3.34
C PHE A 63 -1.48 -7.35 -3.50
N PRO A 64 -2.72 -7.79 -3.83
CA PRO A 64 -2.96 -9.14 -4.31
C PRO A 64 -2.12 -9.46 -5.56
N ALA A 65 -1.83 -10.73 -5.77
CA ALA A 65 -0.91 -11.19 -6.82
C ALA A 65 -1.42 -10.91 -8.25
N ASP A 66 -2.72 -10.69 -8.42
CA ASP A 66 -3.39 -10.38 -9.69
C ASP A 66 -3.57 -8.88 -9.94
N ASN A 67 -3.04 -8.01 -9.07
CA ASN A 67 -3.01 -6.57 -9.27
C ASN A 67 -1.72 -6.07 -9.93
N PHE A 68 -1.84 -4.98 -10.68
CA PHE A 68 -0.71 -4.28 -11.30
C PHE A 68 -0.40 -2.96 -10.59
N VAL A 69 0.88 -2.67 -10.40
CA VAL A 69 1.37 -1.37 -9.90
C VAL A 69 2.22 -0.73 -10.99
N LEU A 70 1.77 0.43 -11.49
CA LEU A 70 2.55 1.22 -12.45
C LEU A 70 3.52 2.12 -11.68
N VAL A 71 4.82 1.91 -11.90
CA VAL A 71 5.87 2.78 -11.37
C VAL A 71 6.47 3.55 -12.55
N PRO A 72 6.37 4.88 -12.59
CA PRO A 72 7.01 5.67 -13.63
C PRO A 72 8.54 5.52 -13.53
N ASP A 73 9.20 5.38 -14.68
CA ASP A 73 10.66 5.45 -14.77
C ASP A 73 11.11 6.86 -14.36
N PRO A 74 12.17 7.02 -13.53
CA PRO A 74 12.71 8.32 -13.12
C PRO A 74 13.02 9.30 -14.27
#